data_AF-A0A939VYF0-F1
#
_entry.id   AF-A0A939VYF0-F1
#
_cell.length_a   1.000
_cell.length_b   1.000
_cell.length_c   1.000
_cell.angle_alpha   90.00
_cell.angle_beta   90.00
_cell.angle_gamma   90.00
#
_symmetry.space_group_name_H-M   'P 1'
#
loop_
_entity.id
_entity.type
_entity.pdbx_description
1 polymer ?
#
loop_
_entity_poly.entity_id
_entity_poly.type
_entity_poly.pdbx_seq_one_letter_code
_entity_poly.pdbx_strand_id
1 'polypeptide(L)'
;MNCPHCQQELQKEFYHGFVCYRCPECGGHLITISGLRNLSADKPFVNLLWKTACYGYSEPGPECGNCPHPMRRVTLPLNGVGLELDVCQN
;
A
#
# COMPACT_ATOMS: atom_id res chain seq x y z
N MET A 1 -8.11 -12.78 1.79
CA MET A 1 -7.45 -11.49 2.06
C MET A 1 -8.51 -10.43 1.86
N ASN A 2 -8.82 -9.67 2.90
CA ASN A 2 -9.94 -8.73 2.87
C ASN A 2 -9.44 -7.29 2.84
N CYS A 3 -10.23 -6.40 2.24
CA CYS A 3 -9.97 -4.98 2.27
C CYS A 3 -9.97 -4.49 3.72
N PRO A 4 -8.91 -3.81 4.21
CA PRO A 4 -8.88 -3.32 5.58
C PRO A 4 -9.92 -2.21 5.85
N HIS A 5 -10.42 -1.56 4.80
CA HIS A 5 -11.43 -0.50 4.90
C HIS A 5 -12.87 -1.04 4.77
N CYS A 6 -13.11 -1.90 3.77
CA CYS A 6 -14.46 -2.39 3.44
C CYS A 6 -14.77 -3.79 3.98
N GLN A 7 -13.75 -4.52 4.44
CA GLN A 7 -13.83 -5.93 4.87
C GLN A 7 -14.28 -6.94 3.78
N GLN A 8 -14.51 -6.48 2.54
CA GLN A 8 -14.80 -7.33 1.40
C GLN A 8 -13.57 -8.12 0.92
N GLU A 9 -13.81 -9.31 0.38
CA GLU A 9 -12.76 -10.09 -0.27
C GLU A 9 -12.16 -9.32 -1.45
N LEU A 10 -10.83 -9.24 -1.49
CA LEU A 10 -10.14 -8.57 -2.59
C LEU A 10 -10.10 -9.46 -3.83
N GLN A 11 -10.35 -8.87 -4.99
CA GLN A 11 -10.24 -9.55 -6.27
C GLN A 11 -8.79 -9.55 -6.74
N LYS A 12 -8.29 -10.72 -7.15
CA LYS A 12 -6.94 -10.86 -7.69
C LYS A 12 -6.90 -10.34 -9.12
N GLU A 13 -5.95 -9.45 -9.40
CA GLU A 13 -5.70 -8.87 -10.71
C GLU A 13 -4.26 -9.13 -11.15
N PHE A 14 -4.04 -9.19 -12.46
CA PHE A 14 -2.72 -9.27 -13.07
C PHE A 14 -2.44 -7.98 -13.82
N TYR A 15 -1.39 -7.27 -13.40
CA TYR A 15 -1.01 -5.98 -13.98
C TYR A 15 0.48 -5.99 -14.33
N HIS A 16 0.80 -5.86 -15.63
CA HIS A 16 2.18 -5.83 -16.15
C HIS A 16 3.08 -6.98 -15.62
N GLY A 17 2.52 -8.18 -15.46
CA GLY A 17 3.26 -9.36 -14.96
C GLY A 17 3.36 -9.47 -13.44
N PHE A 18 2.72 -8.57 -12.68
CA PHE A 18 2.62 -8.62 -11.22
C PHE A 18 1.20 -8.95 -10.79
N VAL A 19 1.09 -9.63 -9.64
CA VAL A 19 -0.19 -9.82 -8.96
C VAL A 19 -0.45 -8.59 -8.10
N CYS A 20 -1.62 -7.98 -8.29
CA CYS A 20 -2.20 -7.02 -7.36
C CYS A 20 -3.58 -7.51 -6.94
N TYR A 21 -4.13 -6.90 -5.90
CA TYR A 21 -5.47 -7.19 -5.42
C TYR A 21 -6.27 -5.90 -5.32
N ARG A 22 -7.50 -5.89 -5.81
CA ARG A 22 -8.37 -4.73 -5.83
C ARG A 22 -9.64 -4.98 -5.04
N CYS A 23 -10.05 -4.02 -4.22
CA CYS A 23 -11.34 -4.06 -3.57
C CYS A 23 -12.43 -3.68 -4.58
N PRO A 24 -13.47 -4.51 -4.78
CA PRO A 24 -14.55 -4.18 -5.71
C PRO A 24 -15.45 -3.03 -5.20
N GLU A 25 -15.40 -2.71 -3.91
CA GLU A 25 -16.24 -1.69 -3.28
C GLU A 25 -15.57 -0.31 -3.31
N CYS A 26 -14.42 -0.14 -2.65
CA CYS A 26 -13.73 1.17 -2.60
C CYS A 26 -12.69 1.37 -3.70
N GLY A 27 -12.37 0.35 -4.49
CA GLY A 27 -11.30 0.43 -5.50
C GLY A 27 -9.89 0.48 -4.92
N GLY A 28 -9.71 0.31 -3.61
CA GLY A 28 -8.40 0.24 -2.96
C GLY A 28 -7.57 -0.93 -3.49
N HIS A 29 -6.25 -0.73 -3.60
CA HIS A 29 -5.32 -1.73 -4.11
C HIS A 29 -4.37 -2.21 -3.02
N LEU A 30 -4.15 -3.52 -2.97
CA LEU A 30 -3.06 -4.14 -2.24
C LEU A 30 -2.02 -4.61 -3.23
N ILE A 31 -0.79 -4.11 -3.06
CA ILE A 31 0.36 -4.40 -3.90
C ILE A 31 1.60 -4.57 -3.01
N THR A 32 2.53 -5.43 -3.42
CA THR A 32 3.83 -5.52 -2.75
C THR A 32 4.67 -4.27 -3.04
N ILE A 33 5.58 -3.90 -2.12
CA ILE A 33 6.53 -2.80 -2.36
C ILE A 33 7.39 -3.04 -3.61
N SER A 34 7.78 -4.30 -3.86
CA SER A 34 8.50 -4.69 -5.08
C SER A 34 7.65 -4.46 -6.33
N GLY A 35 6.37 -4.82 -6.31
CA GLY A 35 5.42 -4.53 -7.39
C GLY A 35 5.28 -3.03 -7.62
N LEU A 36 5.07 -2.24 -6.55
CA LEU A 36 4.96 -0.79 -6.63
C LEU A 36 6.22 -0.14 -7.20
N ARG A 37 7.41 -0.61 -6.81
CA ARG A 37 8.70 -0.15 -7.35
C ARG A 37 8.86 -0.44 -8.85
N ASN A 38 8.28 -1.54 -9.34
CA ASN A 38 8.33 -1.90 -10.75
C ASN A 38 7.31 -1.14 -11.60
N LEU A 39 6.14 -0.79 -11.02
CA LEU A 39 5.13 0.01 -11.71
C LEU A 39 5.43 1.51 -11.68
N SER A 40 6.11 1.99 -10.64
CA SER A 40 6.48 3.40 -10.51
C SER A 40 7.69 3.76 -11.36
N ALA A 41 7.57 4.84 -12.15
CA ALA A 41 8.71 5.46 -12.80
C ALA A 41 9.65 6.15 -11.78
N ASP A 42 9.11 6.59 -10.63
CA ASP A 42 9.86 7.25 -9.57
C ASP A 42 10.24 6.26 -8.45
N LYS A 43 11.36 5.55 -8.67
CA LYS A 43 11.93 4.63 -7.69
C LYS A 43 12.40 5.33 -6.40
N PRO A 44 13.04 6.53 -6.46
CA PRO A 44 13.35 7.31 -5.27
C PRO A 44 12.14 7.57 -4.36
N PHE A 45 10.99 7.91 -4.94
CA PHE A 45 9.76 8.13 -4.19
C PHE A 45 9.30 6.86 -3.45
N VAL A 46 9.28 5.70 -4.12
CA VAL A 46 8.90 4.42 -3.49
C VAL A 46 9.88 4.04 -2.35
N ASN A 47 11.17 4.35 -2.51
CA ASN A 47 12.16 4.13 -1.47
C ASN A 47 11.98 5.08 -0.28
N LEU A 48 11.64 6.34 -0.52
CA LEU A 48 11.31 7.30 0.52
C LEU A 48 10.09 6.84 1.30
N LEU A 49 9.03 6.43 0.60
CA LEU A 49 7.82 5.85 1.19
C LEU A 49 8.14 4.69 2.13
N TRP A 50 8.94 3.72 1.67
CA TRP A 50 9.33 2.59 2.50
C TRP A 50 10.13 3.03 3.74
N LYS A 51 11.10 3.93 3.56
CA LYS A 51 11.88 4.47 4.68
C LYS A 51 11.01 5.23 5.68
N THR A 52 10.04 6.02 5.22
CA THR A 52 9.11 6.76 6.08
C THR A 52 8.22 5.82 6.86
N ALA A 53 7.74 4.73 6.25
CA ALA A 53 7.01 3.70 6.97
C ALA A 53 7.87 3.10 8.10
N CYS A 54 9.08 2.66 7.78
CA CYS A 54 9.97 1.95 8.71
C CYS A 54 10.59 2.82 9.81
N TYR A 55 10.99 4.04 9.48
CA TYR A 55 11.87 4.86 10.32
C TYR A 55 11.39 6.29 10.53
N GLY A 56 10.42 6.75 9.72
CA GLY A 56 9.91 8.12 9.77
C GLY A 56 8.69 8.27 10.68
N TYR A 57 8.15 9.49 10.70
CA TYR A 57 6.85 9.73 11.30
C TYR A 57 5.78 9.03 10.47
N SER A 58 5.05 8.12 11.10
CA SER A 58 3.90 7.44 10.53
C SER A 58 2.83 7.30 11.60
N GLU A 59 1.58 7.20 11.18
CA GLU A 59 0.44 7.01 12.08
C GLU A 59 0.09 5.52 12.17
N PRO A 60 -0.60 5.08 13.23
CA PRO A 60 -1.23 3.77 13.25
C PRO A 60 -2.24 3.66 12.10
N GLY A 61 -2.09 2.63 11.27
CA GLY A 61 -3.05 2.26 10.22
C GLY A 61 -3.95 1.10 10.66
N PRO A 62 -4.82 0.61 9.76
CA PRO A 62 -5.65 -0.57 10.01
C PRO A 62 -4.80 -1.86 10.05
N GLU A 63 -5.41 -2.94 10.51
CA GLU A 63 -4.82 -4.28 10.45
C GLU A 63 -4.54 -4.70 9.01
N CYS A 64 -3.41 -5.36 8.78
CA CYS A 64 -3.07 -5.85 7.45
C CYS A 64 -4.03 -6.96 7.01
N GLY A 65 -4.60 -6.84 5.81
CA GLY A 65 -5.47 -7.88 5.26
C GLY A 65 -4.76 -9.22 4.95
N ASN A 66 -3.42 -9.26 5.01
CA ASN A 66 -2.57 -10.40 4.70
C ASN A 66 -1.88 -11.05 5.92
N CYS A 67 -1.63 -10.29 7.00
CA CYS A 67 -0.90 -10.78 8.18
C CYS A 67 -1.48 -10.15 9.46
N PRO A 68 -1.23 -10.70 10.66
CA PRO A 68 -1.86 -10.23 11.89
C PRO A 68 -1.19 -8.98 12.50
N HIS A 69 -0.45 -8.20 11.70
CA HIS A 69 0.25 -7.01 12.17
C HIS A 69 -0.42 -5.73 11.66
N PRO A 70 -0.48 -4.68 12.49
CA PRO A 70 -1.01 -3.39 12.08
C PRO A 70 -0.12 -2.76 11.01
N MET A 71 -0.74 -2.11 10.04
CA MET A 71 -0.02 -1.31 9.05
C MET A 71 0.35 0.05 9.62
N ARG A 72 1.33 0.69 8.98
CA ARG A 72 1.70 2.08 9.26
C ARG A 72 1.12 2.97 8.18
N ARG A 73 0.34 3.98 8.57
CA ARG A 73 -0.18 4.99 7.67
C ARG A 73 0.89 6.04 7.40
N VAL A 74 1.19 6.22 6.12
CA VAL A 74 2.20 7.15 5.62
C VAL A 74 1.54 8.11 4.66
N THR A 75 1.75 9.40 4.91
CA THR A 75 1.28 10.47 4.03
C THR A 75 2.48 11.19 3.44
N LEU A 76 2.63 11.13 2.11
CA LEU A 76 3.73 11.78 1.40
C LEU A 76 3.21 12.69 0.29
N PRO A 77 3.86 13.84 0.05
CA PRO A 77 3.50 14.71 -1.05
C PRO A 77 3.86 14.04 -2.40
N LEU A 78 2.87 13.92 -3.27
CA LEU A 78 3.03 13.51 -4.66
C LEU A 78 2.36 14.56 -5.55
N ASN A 79 3.16 15.28 -6.35
CA ASN A 79 2.69 16.37 -7.22
C ASN A 79 1.81 17.42 -6.50
N GLY A 80 2.16 17.75 -5.25
CA GLY A 80 1.43 18.72 -4.44
C GLY A 80 0.17 18.17 -3.75
N VAL A 81 -0.17 16.90 -3.94
CA VAL A 81 -1.27 16.21 -3.27
C VAL A 81 -0.72 15.24 -2.23
N GLY A 82 -1.36 15.16 -1.06
CA GLY A 82 -1.03 14.14 -0.06
C GLY A 82 -1.47 12.76 -0.53
N LEU A 83 -0.51 11.87 -0.80
CA LEU A 83 -0.75 10.46 -1.03
C LEU A 83 -0.69 9.73 0.30
N GLU A 84 -1.83 9.22 0.77
CA GLU A 84 -1.94 8.38 1.96
C GLU A 84 -1.88 6.90 1.57
N LEU A 85 -1.04 6.14 2.27
CA LEU A 85 -0.88 4.70 2.06
C LEU A 85 -0.72 3.97 3.41
N ASP A 86 -1.42 2.85 3.55
CA ASP A 86 -1.23 1.92 4.66
C ASP A 86 -0.15 0.89 4.25
N VAL A 87 0.97 0.86 4.98
CA VAL A 87 2.16 0.07 4.65
C VAL A 87 2.35 -1.07 5.66
N CYS A 88 2.30 -2.31 5.17
CA CYS A 88 2.68 -3.49 5.94
C CYS A 88 4.20 -3.65 5.96
N GLN A 89 4.78 -3.92 7.14
CA GLN A 89 6.23 -4.00 7.35
C GLN A 89 6.77 -5.42 7.52
N ASN A 90 5.88 -6.41 7.53
CA ASN A 90 6.18 -7.82 7.73
C ASN A 90 6.53 -8.54 6.43
#